data_AF-I6R364-F1
#
_entry.id   AF-I6R364-F1
#
_cell.length_a   1.000
_cell.length_b   1.000
_cell.length_c   1.000
_cell.angle_alpha   90.00
_cell.angle_beta   90.00
_cell.angle_gamma   90.00
#
_symmetry.space_group_name_H-M   'P 1'
#
loop_
_entity.id
_entity.type
_entity.pdbx_description
1 polymer ?
#
loop_
_entity_poly.entity_id
_entity_poly.type
_entity_poly.pdbx_seq_one_letter_code
_entity_poly.pdbx_strand_id
1 'polypeptide(L)'
;MKYAAVLTTVAALASRALGAGVSGTAEGFASSATGGGSATAVYPTTTDELVSYLGDDEARVIVLSQTFDFTNTEGTTTETGCAPWGTGSACQVAINKDDWC
;
A
#
# COMPACT_ATOMS: atom_id res chain seq x y z
N MET A 1 44.74 -36.84 -23.48
CA MET A 1 43.31 -36.56 -23.76
C MET A 1 42.64 -36.37 -22.40
N LYS A 2 42.64 -35.17 -21.79
CA LYS A 2 42.08 -33.88 -22.24
C LYS A 2 40.56 -34.00 -22.50
N TYR A 3 39.78 -33.60 -21.48
CA TYR A 3 38.35 -33.23 -21.50
C TYR A 3 37.40 -34.40 -21.82
N ALA A 4 36.19 -34.54 -21.29
CA ALA A 4 35.27 -33.63 -20.65
C ALA A 4 34.19 -34.50 -19.98
N ALA A 5 33.75 -34.17 -18.78
CA ALA A 5 32.38 -34.40 -18.32
C ALA A 5 32.25 -33.95 -16.86
N VAL A 6 32.45 -32.65 -16.61
CA VAL A 6 31.93 -32.01 -15.40
C VAL A 6 31.05 -30.88 -15.90
N LEU A 7 29.81 -31.22 -16.26
CA LEU A 7 28.78 -30.23 -16.60
C LEU A 7 27.40 -30.88 -16.55
N THR A 8 26.82 -30.94 -15.35
CA THR A 8 25.37 -30.82 -15.17
C THR A 8 25.14 -29.82 -14.05
N THR A 9 25.24 -28.55 -14.45
CA THR A 9 24.78 -27.39 -13.70
C THR A 9 23.34 -27.62 -13.21
N VAL A 10 23.13 -27.35 -11.93
CA VAL A 10 21.84 -27.30 -11.23
C VAL A 10 20.83 -26.53 -12.08
N ALA A 11 19.94 -27.26 -12.76
CA ALA A 11 18.86 -26.67 -13.52
C ALA A 11 17.81 -26.12 -12.54
N ALA A 12 17.87 -24.81 -12.35
CA ALA A 12 16.76 -23.93 -12.04
C ALA A 12 15.76 -24.42 -10.98
N LEU A 13 16.10 -24.17 -9.70
CA LEU A 13 15.10 -23.76 -8.70
C LEU A 13 14.62 -22.31 -8.92
N ALA A 14 14.90 -21.71 -10.08
CA ALA A 14 14.40 -20.41 -10.47
C ALA A 14 12.99 -20.56 -11.02
N SER A 15 11.97 -20.47 -10.16
CA SER A 15 10.62 -19.92 -10.46
C SER A 15 9.63 -20.25 -9.34
N ARG A 16 9.96 -19.94 -8.08
CA ARG A 16 8.93 -19.88 -7.01
C ARG A 16 9.10 -18.64 -6.14
N ALA A 17 9.43 -17.50 -6.72
CA ALA A 17 9.01 -16.24 -6.12
C ALA A 17 7.54 -16.05 -6.51
N LEU A 18 6.62 -16.62 -5.73
CA LEU A 18 5.28 -16.05 -5.64
C LEU A 18 5.46 -14.71 -4.90
N GLY A 19 6.06 -13.74 -5.58
CA GLY A 19 6.32 -12.42 -5.01
C GLY A 19 4.99 -11.79 -4.67
N ALA A 20 4.84 -11.31 -3.44
CA ALA A 20 3.74 -10.42 -3.10
C ALA A 20 3.72 -9.27 -4.13
N GLY A 21 2.59 -9.09 -4.81
CA GLY A 21 2.47 -8.19 -5.96
C GLY A 21 1.03 -8.08 -6.44
N VAL A 22 0.80 -7.18 -7.40
CA VAL A 22 -0.53 -6.96 -7.99
C VAL A 22 -0.98 -8.21 -8.75
N SER A 23 -2.22 -8.64 -8.52
CA SER A 23 -2.84 -9.78 -9.21
C SER A 23 -3.86 -9.28 -10.24
N GLY A 24 -3.78 -9.78 -11.47
CA GLY A 24 -4.64 -9.37 -12.58
C GLY A 24 -4.15 -8.10 -13.30
N THR A 25 -5.01 -7.55 -14.16
CA THR A 25 -4.77 -6.33 -14.94
C THR A 25 -5.98 -5.41 -14.86
N ALA A 26 -5.78 -4.09 -14.91
CA ALA A 26 -6.86 -3.13 -14.91
C ALA A 26 -7.70 -3.21 -16.21
N GLU A 27 -9.00 -3.00 -16.08
CA GLU A 27 -9.94 -2.91 -17.21
C GLU A 27 -10.42 -1.47 -17.42
N GLY A 28 -10.98 -1.17 -18.60
CA GLY A 28 -11.60 0.13 -18.89
C GLY A 28 -10.59 1.28 -19.08
N PHE A 29 -10.96 2.48 -18.63
CA PHE A 29 -10.21 3.72 -18.89
C PHE A 29 -8.75 3.69 -18.39
N ALA A 30 -8.47 2.93 -17.32
CA ALA A 30 -7.15 2.82 -16.72
C ALA A 30 -6.43 1.50 -17.06
N SER A 31 -6.78 0.85 -18.18
CA SER A 31 -6.24 -0.46 -18.56
C SER A 31 -4.72 -0.52 -18.78
N SER A 32 -4.05 0.63 -18.92
CA SER A 32 -2.59 0.73 -19.04
C SER A 32 -1.87 0.98 -17.70
N ALA A 33 -2.57 0.95 -16.56
CA ALA A 33 -1.96 1.22 -15.25
C ALA A 33 -0.92 0.16 -14.87
N THR A 34 0.30 0.60 -14.54
CA THR A 34 1.41 -0.27 -14.10
C THR A 34 1.77 -0.10 -12.63
N GLY A 35 1.34 1.00 -11.98
CA GLY A 35 1.72 1.32 -10.60
C GLY A 35 3.25 1.38 -10.45
N GLY A 36 3.78 0.69 -9.43
CA GLY A 36 5.23 0.51 -9.24
C GLY A 36 5.92 -0.40 -10.27
N GLY A 37 5.17 -0.97 -11.22
CA GLY A 37 5.69 -1.83 -12.28
C GLY A 37 6.40 -3.05 -11.72
N SER A 38 7.66 -3.25 -12.15
CA SER A 38 8.53 -4.33 -11.70
C SER A 38 9.52 -3.89 -10.61
N ALA A 39 9.26 -2.79 -9.90
CA ALA A 39 10.07 -2.38 -8.77
C ALA A 39 10.13 -3.49 -7.71
N THR A 40 11.26 -3.59 -7.00
CA THR A 40 11.42 -4.58 -5.93
C THR A 40 10.46 -4.24 -4.80
N ALA A 41 9.76 -5.26 -4.27
CA ALA A 41 8.81 -5.06 -3.18
C ALA A 41 9.53 -4.54 -1.92
N VAL A 42 8.94 -3.52 -1.29
CA VAL A 42 9.33 -3.00 0.01
C VAL A 42 8.27 -3.34 1.05
N TYR A 43 8.70 -3.54 2.29
CA TYR A 43 7.88 -3.99 3.41
C TYR A 43 8.05 -2.99 4.56
N PRO A 44 7.27 -1.91 4.61
CA PRO A 44 7.34 -0.98 5.72
C PRO A 44 7.07 -1.71 7.05
N THR A 45 7.73 -1.26 8.09
CA THR A 45 7.60 -1.78 9.46
C THR A 45 6.99 -0.75 10.41
N THR A 46 6.96 0.53 9.99
CA THR A 46 6.42 1.67 10.74
C THR A 46 5.48 2.52 9.88
N THR A 47 4.63 3.32 10.53
CA THR A 47 3.76 4.31 9.86
C THR A 47 4.58 5.36 9.10
N ASP A 48 5.73 5.75 9.63
CA ASP A 48 6.61 6.75 9.01
C ASP A 48 7.25 6.22 7.73
N GLU A 49 7.72 4.97 7.72
CA GLU A 49 8.21 4.31 6.50
C GLU A 49 7.09 4.17 5.47
N LEU A 50 5.88 3.82 5.90
CA LEU A 50 4.74 3.73 4.99
C LEU A 50 4.43 5.09 4.35
N VAL A 51 4.39 6.17 5.14
CA VAL A 51 4.21 7.54 4.62
C VAL A 51 5.34 7.93 3.69
N SER A 52 6.59 7.65 4.07
CA SER A 52 7.76 7.94 3.25
C SER A 52 7.68 7.25 1.89
N TYR A 53 7.40 5.94 1.87
CA TYR A 53 7.32 5.18 0.62
C TYR A 53 6.16 5.61 -0.27
N LEU A 54 5.05 6.09 0.30
CA LEU A 54 3.92 6.60 -0.48
C LEU A 54 4.16 7.99 -1.06
N GLY A 55 5.05 8.79 -0.45
CA GLY A 55 5.25 10.19 -0.77
C GLY A 55 6.50 10.52 -1.58
N ASP A 56 7.37 9.54 -1.84
CA ASP A 56 8.58 9.77 -2.62
C ASP A 56 8.35 9.73 -4.14
N ASP A 57 9.41 10.05 -4.88
CA ASP A 57 9.44 10.14 -6.34
C ASP A 57 9.95 8.85 -7.01
N GLU A 58 10.03 7.73 -6.26
CA GLU A 58 10.43 6.43 -6.78
C GLU A 58 9.21 5.56 -7.13
N ALA A 59 9.34 4.75 -8.19
CA ALA A 59 8.36 3.71 -8.46
C ALA A 59 8.45 2.61 -7.37
N ARG A 60 7.39 2.40 -6.59
CA ARG A 60 7.36 1.41 -5.49
C ARG A 60 6.27 0.37 -5.61
N VAL A 61 6.60 -0.85 -5.19
CA VAL A 61 5.65 -1.91 -4.85
C VAL A 61 5.67 -2.08 -3.32
N ILE A 62 4.66 -1.53 -2.64
CA ILE A 62 4.60 -1.50 -1.17
C ILE A 62 3.68 -2.62 -0.68
N VAL A 63 4.22 -3.54 0.11
CA VAL A 63 3.46 -4.69 0.63
C VAL A 63 3.11 -4.45 2.10
N LEU A 64 1.82 -4.40 2.39
CA LEU A 64 1.31 -4.28 3.77
C LEU A 64 1.15 -5.68 4.38
N SER A 65 2.10 -6.10 5.21
CA SER A 65 2.09 -7.41 5.89
C SER A 65 1.66 -7.35 7.36
N GLN A 66 1.26 -6.17 7.84
CA GLN A 66 0.81 -5.93 9.21
C GLN A 66 -0.17 -4.75 9.26
N THR A 67 -0.81 -4.53 10.41
CA THR A 67 -1.62 -3.34 10.67
C THR A 67 -0.73 -2.12 10.88
N PHE A 68 -1.03 -1.03 10.18
CA PHE A 68 -0.47 0.31 10.42
C PHE A 68 -1.54 1.15 11.08
N ASP A 69 -1.42 1.36 12.39
CA ASP A 69 -2.39 2.13 13.16
C ASP A 69 -1.96 3.60 13.25
N PHE A 70 -2.70 4.46 12.56
CA PHE A 70 -2.52 5.93 12.59
C PHE A 70 -3.38 6.60 13.68
N THR A 71 -4.16 5.85 14.45
CA THR A 71 -4.99 6.42 15.51
C THR A 71 -4.10 7.12 16.54
N ASN A 72 -4.44 8.37 16.88
CA ASN A 72 -3.71 9.22 17.83
C ASN A 72 -2.27 9.61 17.44
N THR A 73 -1.77 9.28 16.23
CA THR A 73 -0.41 9.70 15.82
C THR A 73 -0.29 11.23 15.70
N GLU A 74 -1.42 11.91 15.45
CA GLU A 74 -1.53 13.38 15.37
C GLU A 74 -2.34 13.98 16.53
N GLY A 75 -2.70 13.19 17.54
CA GLY A 75 -3.50 13.63 18.68
C GLY A 75 -5.01 13.75 18.39
N THR A 76 -5.70 14.61 19.14
CA THR A 76 -7.14 14.85 19.06
C THR A 76 -7.47 16.34 19.19
N THR A 77 -8.57 16.78 18.59
CA THR A 77 -9.07 18.16 18.68
C THR A 77 -10.55 18.16 19.06
N THR A 78 -11.00 19.17 19.82
CA THR A 78 -12.40 19.42 20.15
C THR A 78 -12.85 20.71 19.48
N GLU A 79 -13.84 20.62 18.58
CA GLU A 79 -14.34 21.75 17.79
C GLU A 79 -15.87 21.77 17.74
N THR A 80 -16.43 22.85 17.19
CA THR A 80 -17.88 22.96 16.96
C THR A 80 -18.25 22.28 15.64
N GLY A 81 -19.35 21.52 15.65
CA GLY A 81 -19.92 20.85 14.48
C GLY A 81 -21.44 20.95 14.43
N CYS A 82 -22.08 20.21 13.52
CA CYS A 82 -23.54 20.20 13.35
C CYS A 82 -24.11 18.78 13.20
N ALA A 83 -25.42 18.63 13.43
CA ALA A 83 -26.15 17.35 13.39
C ALA A 83 -27.25 17.36 12.30
N PRO A 84 -26.90 17.33 11.00
CA PRO A 84 -27.86 17.50 9.90
C PRO A 84 -28.85 16.34 9.73
N TRP A 85 -28.58 15.18 10.35
CA TRP A 85 -29.41 13.97 10.22
C TRP A 85 -30.03 13.51 11.55
N GLY A 86 -30.16 14.42 12.52
CA GLY A 86 -30.74 14.15 13.83
C GLY A 86 -29.69 13.93 14.94
N THR A 87 -30.16 13.86 16.18
CA THR A 87 -29.32 13.84 17.39
C THR A 87 -29.36 12.51 18.15
N GLY A 88 -29.88 11.45 17.52
CA GLY A 88 -29.86 10.10 18.09
C GLY A 88 -28.45 9.51 18.13
N SER A 89 -28.17 8.57 19.04
CA SER A 89 -26.84 7.95 19.19
C SER A 89 -26.37 7.13 17.99
N ALA A 90 -27.30 6.78 17.09
CA ALA A 90 -27.02 6.09 15.83
C ALA A 90 -26.78 7.07 14.65
N CYS A 91 -27.01 8.37 14.84
CA CYS A 91 -26.79 9.39 13.82
C CYS A 91 -25.31 9.79 13.78
N GLN A 92 -24.77 9.98 12.57
CA GLN A 92 -23.50 10.69 12.40
C GLN A 92 -23.70 12.20 12.65
N VAL A 93 -22.65 12.85 13.14
CA VAL A 93 -22.52 14.31 13.20
C VAL A 93 -21.42 14.76 12.24
N ALA A 94 -21.37 16.04 11.92
CA ALA A 94 -20.41 16.60 10.99
C ALA A 94 -19.47 17.61 11.66
N ILE A 95 -18.20 17.59 11.24
CA ILE A 95 -17.22 18.63 11.54
C ILE A 95 -17.58 19.87 10.70
N ASN A 96 -17.51 21.07 11.29
CA ASN A 96 -17.73 22.33 10.57
C ASN A 96 -16.48 22.74 9.77
N LYS A 97 -16.09 21.93 8.80
CA LYS A 97 -14.96 22.22 7.92
C LYS A 97 -15.39 23.22 6.85
N ASP A 98 -14.66 24.33 6.72
CA ASP A 98 -14.86 25.35 5.69
C ASP A 98 -16.29 25.94 5.66
N ASP A 99 -16.88 26.21 6.84
CA ASP A 99 -18.27 26.69 7.01
C ASP A 99 -19.30 25.82 6.26
N TRP A 100 -19.17 24.50 6.39
CA TRP A 100 -20.07 23.53 5.77
C TRP A 100 -21.42 23.39 6.50
N CYS A 101 -21.39 23.56 7.83
CA CYS A 101 -22.61 23.80 8.58
C CYS A 101 -23.21 25.16 8.14
#